data_AF-A0A9D0CFE4-F1
#
_entry.id   AF-A0A9D0CFE4-F1
#
_cell.length_a   1.000
_cell.length_b   1.000
_cell.length_c   1.000
_cell.angle_alpha   90.00
_cell.angle_beta   90.00
_cell.angle_gamma   90.00
#
_symmetry.space_group_name_H-M   'P 1'
#
loop_
_entity.id
_entity.type
_entity.pdbx_description
1 polymer ?
#
loop_
_entity_poly.entity_id
_entity_poly.type
_entity_poly.pdbx_seq_one_letter_code
_entity_poly.pdbx_strand_id
1 'polypeptide(L)'
;MKKIFLLLFIITITSCKNTSKKKENATIADLGKNRVEILDFYGKHRCISCINIEKNTKATLNKHFKDEMDNGKIVFKMVQWDDPKNDALVNKYQAAGTSLIIHTVANGKETIDD
;
A
#
# COMPACT_ATOMS: atom_id res chain seq x y z
N MET A 1 -70.95 0.38 -24.70
CA MET A 1 -70.67 0.31 -23.24
C MET A 1 -69.92 -0.98 -22.91
N LYS A 2 -68.59 -0.93 -22.73
CA LYS A 2 -67.83 -1.70 -21.73
C LYS A 2 -66.32 -1.53 -21.97
N LYS A 3 -65.75 -0.71 -21.08
CA LYS A 3 -64.47 -0.89 -20.36
C LYS A 3 -63.22 -1.19 -21.20
N ILE A 4 -62.51 -0.09 -21.48
CA ILE A 4 -61.07 0.09 -21.29
C ILE A 4 -60.43 -1.01 -20.43
N PHE A 5 -59.51 -1.75 -21.02
CA PHE A 5 -58.49 -2.51 -20.31
C PHE A 5 -57.13 -2.02 -20.80
N LEU A 6 -56.72 -0.91 -20.19
CA LEU A 6 -55.39 -0.32 -20.24
C LEU A 6 -54.53 -1.09 -19.23
N LEU A 7 -53.48 -1.78 -19.69
CA LEU A 7 -52.22 -2.06 -18.96
C LEU A 7 -51.39 -3.12 -19.72
N LEU A 8 -50.67 -2.69 -20.78
CA LEU A 8 -49.45 -3.38 -21.19
C LEU A 8 -48.34 -2.92 -20.24
N PHE A 9 -47.97 -3.78 -19.30
CA PHE A 9 -46.82 -3.57 -18.42
C PHE A 9 -45.55 -3.87 -19.22
N ILE A 10 -44.98 -2.85 -19.87
CA ILE A 10 -43.66 -2.95 -20.51
C ILE A 10 -42.62 -2.89 -19.40
N ILE A 11 -42.15 -4.06 -18.98
CA ILE A 11 -40.95 -4.18 -18.13
C ILE A 11 -39.76 -3.83 -19.01
N THR A 12 -39.37 -2.56 -19.01
CA THR A 12 -38.08 -2.16 -19.54
C THR A 12 -37.01 -2.61 -18.54
N ILE A 13 -36.32 -3.70 -18.89
CA ILE A 13 -35.05 -4.07 -18.26
C ILE A 13 -34.03 -2.97 -18.55
N THR A 14 -33.97 -1.97 -17.68
CA THR A 14 -32.87 -1.00 -17.66
C THR A 14 -31.64 -1.76 -17.18
N SER A 15 -30.86 -2.27 -18.14
CA SER A 15 -29.56 -2.85 -17.87
C SER A 15 -28.70 -1.79 -17.20
N CYS A 16 -28.44 -1.98 -15.90
CA CYS A 16 -27.35 -1.29 -15.21
C CYS A 16 -26.07 -1.66 -15.94
N LYS A 17 -25.59 -0.78 -16.81
CA LYS A 17 -24.18 -0.76 -17.20
C LYS A 17 -23.41 -0.59 -15.90
N ASN A 18 -22.84 -1.70 -15.41
CA ASN A 18 -21.79 -1.67 -14.41
C ASN A 18 -20.69 -0.79 -15.00
N THR A 19 -20.60 0.43 -14.47
CA THR A 19 -19.46 1.30 -14.67
C THR A 19 -18.27 0.55 -14.10
N SER A 20 -17.58 -0.18 -14.96
CA SER A 20 -16.22 -0.63 -14.73
C SER A 20 -15.48 0.57 -14.19
N LYS A 21 -15.10 0.51 -12.90
CA LYS A 21 -14.23 1.51 -12.29
C LYS A 21 -13.07 1.67 -13.25
N LYS A 22 -13.05 2.81 -13.93
CA LYS A 22 -11.97 3.26 -14.78
C LYS A 22 -10.74 3.11 -13.89
N LYS A 23 -9.85 2.17 -14.24
CA LYS A 23 -8.49 2.14 -13.72
C LYS A 23 -7.93 3.48 -14.15
N GLU A 24 -8.01 4.43 -13.22
CA GLU A 24 -7.46 5.75 -13.39
C GLU A 24 -5.97 5.53 -13.63
N ASN A 25 -5.48 6.04 -14.75
CA ASN A 25 -4.05 6.20 -14.94
C ASN A 25 -3.60 7.10 -13.79
N ALA A 26 -3.13 6.49 -12.71
CA ALA A 26 -2.48 7.20 -11.62
C ALA A 26 -1.40 8.05 -12.28
N THR A 27 -1.62 9.36 -12.29
CA THR A 27 -0.64 10.30 -12.80
C THR A 27 0.65 10.11 -11.99
N ILE A 28 1.82 10.39 -12.58
CA ILE A 28 3.10 10.25 -11.88
C ILE A 28 3.11 11.08 -10.56
N ALA A 29 2.30 12.13 -10.49
CA ALA A 29 2.08 12.95 -9.30
C ALA A 29 1.26 12.25 -8.18
N ASP A 30 0.49 11.21 -8.49
CA ASP A 30 -0.29 10.42 -7.53
C ASP A 30 0.50 9.24 -6.94
N LEU A 31 1.49 8.71 -7.69
CA LEU A 31 2.38 7.63 -7.23
C LEU A 31 3.18 8.02 -5.98
N GLY A 32 3.45 9.32 -5.79
CA GLY A 32 4.07 9.85 -4.57
C GLY A 32 3.09 10.08 -3.41
N LYS A 33 1.77 10.10 -3.66
CA LYS A 33 0.75 10.41 -2.65
C LYS A 33 0.15 9.16 -2.02
N ASN A 34 0.04 8.08 -2.78
CA ASN A 34 -0.54 6.82 -2.34
C ASN A 34 0.48 5.69 -2.51
N ARG A 35 1.03 5.19 -1.41
CA ARG A 35 2.05 4.13 -1.42
C ARG A 35 2.06 3.33 -0.12
N VAL A 36 2.65 2.14 -0.18
CA VAL A 36 3.04 1.35 0.99
C VAL A 36 4.51 1.62 1.26
N GLU A 37 4.87 1.97 2.49
CA GLU A 37 6.26 2.02 2.91
C GLU A 37 6.58 0.85 3.83
N ILE A 38 7.71 0.22 3.58
CA ILE A 38 8.24 -0.90 4.34
C ILE A 38 9.59 -0.45 4.91
N LEU A 39 9.67 -0.32 6.23
CA LEU A 39 10.85 0.13 6.96
C LEU A 39 11.47 -1.06 7.69
N ASP A 40 12.68 -1.44 7.31
CA ASP A 40 13.48 -2.45 7.98
C ASP A 40 14.48 -1.78 8.91
N PHE A 41 14.13 -1.66 10.18
CA PHE A 41 15.01 -1.13 11.21
C PHE A 41 16.01 -2.19 11.63
N TYR A 42 17.29 -1.83 11.67
CA TYR A 42 18.38 -2.74 12.02
C TYR A 42 19.43 -2.04 12.89
N GLY A 43 20.10 -2.80 13.77
CA GLY A 43 21.21 -2.27 14.57
C GLY A 43 22.56 -2.45 13.88
N LYS A 44 23.61 -1.75 14.35
CA LYS A 44 24.98 -1.98 13.87
C LYS A 44 25.42 -3.44 14.07
N HIS A 45 25.02 -4.05 15.18
CA HIS A 45 25.24 -5.46 15.47
C HIS A 45 23.96 -6.25 15.17
N ARG A 46 24.04 -7.20 14.24
CA ARG A 46 22.90 -7.99 13.77
C ARG A 46 23.10 -9.48 14.03
N CYS A 47 22.02 -10.12 14.47
CA CYS A 47 21.94 -11.55 14.60
C CYS A 47 21.77 -12.22 13.22
N ILE A 48 22.13 -13.51 13.08
CA ILE A 48 21.99 -14.24 11.80
C ILE A 48 20.54 -14.29 11.33
N SER A 49 19.59 -14.49 12.24
CA SER A 49 18.16 -14.45 11.90
C SER A 49 17.72 -13.08 11.41
N CYS A 50 18.22 -11.99 12.01
CA CYS A 50 17.98 -10.61 11.60
C CYS A 50 18.41 -10.40 10.13
N ILE A 51 19.61 -10.87 9.77
CA ILE A 51 20.14 -10.80 8.40
C ILE A 51 19.28 -11.61 7.43
N ASN A 52 18.81 -12.79 7.86
CA ASN A 52 17.96 -13.64 7.03
C ASN A 52 16.57 -13.01 6.80
N ILE A 53 16.00 -12.31 7.79
CA ILE A 53 14.77 -11.55 7.62
C ILE A 53 14.95 -10.47 6.55
N GLU A 54 15.99 -9.63 6.67
CA GLU A 54 16.32 -8.60 5.66
C GLU A 54 16.42 -9.22 4.25
N LYS A 55 17.18 -10.32 4.11
CA LYS A 55 17.38 -11.02 2.84
C LYS A 55 16.06 -11.56 2.27
N ASN A 56 15.24 -12.19 3.10
CA ASN A 56 13.97 -12.78 2.67
C ASN A 56 12.93 -11.71 2.31
N THR A 57 12.90 -10.59 3.04
CA THR A 57 12.07 -9.44 2.70
C THR A 57 12.45 -8.88 1.34
N LYS A 58 13.75 -8.60 1.10
CA LYS A 58 14.24 -8.14 -0.21
C LYS A 58 13.93 -9.13 -1.32
N ALA A 59 14.13 -10.42 -1.09
CA ALA A 59 13.86 -11.45 -2.09
C ALA A 59 12.36 -11.52 -2.43
N THR A 60 11.49 -11.45 -1.41
CA THR A 60 10.03 -11.45 -1.58
C THR A 60 9.57 -10.23 -2.38
N LEU A 61 10.05 -9.05 -2.01
CA LEU A 61 9.72 -7.80 -2.70
C LEU A 61 10.17 -7.84 -4.16
N ASN A 62 11.40 -8.24 -4.43
CA ASN A 62 11.93 -8.34 -5.79
C ASN A 62 11.21 -9.40 -6.63
N LYS A 63 10.74 -10.49 -6.02
CA LYS A 63 10.10 -11.59 -6.75
C LYS A 63 8.64 -11.31 -7.06
N HIS A 64 7.92 -10.69 -6.12
CA HIS A 64 6.46 -10.61 -6.17
C HIS A 64 5.92 -9.20 -6.37
N PHE A 65 6.73 -8.17 -6.11
CA PHE A 65 6.30 -6.77 -6.06
C PHE A 65 7.24 -5.84 -6.83
N LYS A 66 8.00 -6.39 -7.80
CA LYS A 66 8.99 -5.62 -8.55
C LYS A 66 8.36 -4.44 -9.29
N ASP A 67 7.24 -4.66 -9.96
CA ASP A 67 6.56 -3.62 -10.73
C ASP A 67 6.05 -2.51 -9.80
N GLU A 68 5.51 -2.85 -8.63
CA GLU A 68 5.07 -1.93 -7.59
C GLU A 68 6.22 -1.12 -6.98
N MET A 69 7.41 -1.72 -6.85
CA MET A 69 8.60 -0.98 -6.42
C MET A 69 9.10 -0.05 -7.52
N ASP A 70 9.18 -0.53 -8.76
CA ASP A 70 9.64 0.25 -9.91
C ASP A 70 8.72 1.44 -10.21
N ASN A 71 7.41 1.31 -9.94
CA ASN A 71 6.42 2.38 -10.08
C ASN A 71 6.19 3.21 -8.80
N GLY A 72 6.94 2.96 -7.73
CA GLY A 72 6.89 3.74 -6.49
C GLY A 72 5.67 3.51 -5.60
N LYS A 73 4.81 2.54 -5.91
CA LYS A 73 3.68 2.13 -5.05
C LYS A 73 4.14 1.40 -3.79
N ILE A 74 5.30 0.75 -3.83
CA ILE A 74 5.95 0.18 -2.66
C ILE A 74 7.34 0.79 -2.52
N VAL A 75 7.65 1.31 -1.35
CA VAL A 75 8.98 1.85 -1.03
C VAL A 75 9.57 1.07 0.12
N PHE A 76 10.70 0.40 -0.12
CA PHE A 76 11.46 -0.30 0.90
C PHE A 76 12.65 0.54 1.38
N LYS A 77 12.80 0.73 2.69
CA LYS A 77 13.91 1.48 3.29
C LYS A 77 14.52 0.66 4.41
N MET A 78 15.84 0.64 4.48
CA MET A 78 16.57 0.10 5.62
C MET A 78 17.02 1.26 6.51
N VAL A 79 16.72 1.17 7.80
CA VAL A 79 16.99 2.24 8.76
C VAL A 79 17.89 1.70 9.87
N GLN A 80 19.10 2.24 9.98
CA GLN A 80 19.97 1.89 11.10
C GLN A 80 19.45 2.60 12.35
N TRP A 81 18.93 1.88 13.34
CA TRP A 81 18.24 2.50 14.48
C TRP A 81 19.20 3.14 15.50
N ASP A 82 20.48 2.72 15.52
CA ASP A 82 21.52 3.27 16.39
C ASP A 82 22.37 4.37 15.73
N ASP A 83 21.93 4.89 14.58
CA ASP A 83 22.51 6.06 13.93
C ASP A 83 21.70 7.32 14.31
N PRO A 84 22.30 8.31 15.00
CA PRO A 84 21.61 9.52 15.46
C PRO A 84 20.83 10.28 14.38
N LYS A 85 21.24 10.16 13.11
CA LYS A 85 20.52 10.80 12.00
C LYS A 85 19.09 10.25 11.81
N ASN A 86 18.80 9.08 12.37
CA ASN A 86 17.51 8.40 12.25
C ASN A 86 16.64 8.53 13.50
N ASP A 87 17.09 9.21 14.57
CA ASP A 87 16.40 9.28 15.87
C ASP A 87 14.93 9.69 15.74
N ALA A 88 14.64 10.71 14.93
CA ALA A 88 13.27 11.17 14.72
C ALA A 88 12.35 10.06 14.13
N LEU A 89 12.89 9.27 13.21
CA LEU A 89 12.17 8.17 12.57
C LEU A 89 12.02 6.98 13.52
N VAL A 90 13.10 6.61 14.22
CA VAL A 90 13.11 5.54 15.22
C VAL A 90 12.10 5.82 16.33
N ASN A 91 12.10 7.04 16.86
CA ASN A 91 11.17 7.46 17.90
C ASN A 91 9.72 7.46 17.43
N LYS A 92 9.47 7.89 16.17
CA LYS A 92 8.13 7.91 15.58
C LYS A 92 7.49 6.53 15.54
N TYR A 93 8.24 5.50 15.11
CA TYR A 93 7.74 4.12 15.03
C TYR A 93 8.04 3.29 16.28
N GLN A 94 8.61 3.92 17.32
CA GLN A 94 9.07 3.25 18.54
C GLN A 94 9.91 2.00 18.23
N ALA A 95 10.73 2.08 17.18
CA ALA A 95 11.49 0.94 16.70
C ALA A 95 12.57 0.54 17.71
N ALA A 96 12.44 -0.65 18.28
CA ALA A 96 13.42 -1.23 19.20
C ALA A 96 14.05 -2.47 18.57
N GLY A 97 15.38 -2.47 18.42
CA GLY A 97 16.11 -3.59 17.82
C GLY A 97 15.80 -3.77 16.34
N THR A 98 15.90 -5.01 15.84
CA THR A 98 15.55 -5.33 14.45
C THR A 98 14.03 -5.43 14.31
N SER A 99 13.42 -4.59 13.48
CA SER A 99 11.96 -4.58 13.27
C SER A 99 11.58 -4.25 11.83
N LEU A 100 10.53 -4.90 11.32
CA LEU A 100 9.97 -4.63 10.01
C LEU A 100 8.60 -3.96 10.18
N ILE A 101 8.51 -2.69 9.82
CA ILE A 101 7.28 -1.89 9.92
C ILE A 101 6.71 -1.70 8.52
N ILE A 102 5.40 -1.91 8.36
CA ILE A 102 4.68 -1.72 7.12
C ILE A 102 3.55 -0.73 7.39
N HIS A 103 3.50 0.37 6.66
CA HIS A 103 2.41 1.34 6.78
C HIS A 103 1.98 1.86 5.42
N THR A 104 0.80 2.48 5.39
CA THR A 104 0.28 3.11 4.18
C THR A 104 0.39 4.61 4.27
N VAL A 105 0.74 5.23 3.15
CA VAL A 105 0.66 6.67 2.95
C VAL A 105 -0.47 6.89 1.98
N ALA A 106 -1.51 7.61 2.42
CA ALA A 106 -2.68 7.97 1.64
C ALA A 106 -2.76 9.49 1.50
N ASN A 107 -2.86 9.99 0.27
CA ASN A 107 -2.87 11.43 -0.04
C ASN A 107 -1.71 12.21 0.58
N GLY A 108 -0.53 11.57 0.71
CA GLY A 108 0.66 12.13 1.35
C GLY A 108 0.59 12.17 2.88
N LYS A 109 -0.48 11.66 3.49
CA LYS A 109 -0.61 11.49 4.94
C LYS A 109 -0.41 10.03 5.29
N GLU A 110 0.32 9.81 6.36
CA GLU A 110 0.57 8.48 6.86
C GLU A 110 -0.54 8.01 7.80
N THR A 111 -0.91 6.75 7.64
CA THR A 111 -1.75 6.02 8.60
C THR A 111 -0.90 4.88 9.15
N ILE A 112 -0.57 4.96 10.45
CA ILE A 112 0.04 3.86 11.19
C ILE A 112 -1.12 3.05 11.73
N ASP A 113 -1.30 1.84 11.19
CA ASP A 113 -2.22 0.86 11.74
C ASP A 113 -1.41 -0.02 12.71
N ASP A 114 -1.77 0.00 13.99
CA ASP A 114 -1.17 -0.83 15.05
C ASP A 114 -1.74 -2.26 15.06
#